data_AF-A0A7J4FCQ0-F1
#
_entry.id   AF-A0A7J4FCQ0-F1
#
_cell.length_a   1.000
_cell.length_b   1.000
_cell.length_c   1.000
_cell.angle_alpha   90.00
_cell.angle_beta   90.00
_cell.angle_gamma   90.00
#
_symmetry.space_group_name_H-M   'P 1'
#
loop_
_entity.id
_entity.type
_entity.pdbx_description
1 polymer ?
#
loop_
_entity_poly.entity_id
_entity_poly.type
_entity_poly.pdbx_seq_one_letter_code
_entity_poly.pdbx_strand_id
1 'polypeptide(L)'
;MLGERDYAKYPFTIEAIEFVRGLKIELKDLVSPDYSRIVERAKERVREAVERSSISYDGKDVRVEIPSFPVALMFVAALKSGFLARRYALAESKRAYGLLRYEDERKILDVARTFKWSLQTVDDPTYDFRLRLFDYLRNIELLREDRWKLVNRVVGNGWVYLTRGEVARLLSEEVRRYVAGRILRSEGVRLPEEFEQALEELRGM
;
A
#
# COMPACT_ATOMS: atom_id res chain seq x y z
N MET A 1 -0.25 -5.49 -17.33
CA MET A 1 0.44 -6.38 -16.39
C MET A 1 1.58 -5.57 -15.83
N LEU A 2 1.62 -5.50 -14.50
CA LEU A 2 2.61 -4.72 -13.77
C LEU A 2 4.01 -5.32 -13.97
N GLY A 3 5.03 -4.46 -14.08
CA GLY A 3 6.44 -4.87 -14.11
C GLY A 3 7.14 -4.66 -12.77
N GLU A 4 8.41 -5.04 -12.66
CA GLU A 4 9.18 -4.89 -11.41
C GLU A 4 9.18 -3.45 -10.86
N ARG A 5 9.30 -2.45 -11.75
CA ARG A 5 9.20 -1.04 -11.34
C ARG A 5 7.84 -0.69 -10.73
N ASP A 6 6.77 -1.31 -11.22
CA ASP A 6 5.44 -1.14 -10.65
C ASP A 6 5.29 -1.92 -9.33
N TYR A 7 5.97 -3.05 -9.16
CA TYR A 7 6.02 -3.76 -7.87
C TYR A 7 6.67 -2.91 -6.78
N ALA A 8 7.73 -2.14 -7.11
CA ALA A 8 8.33 -1.21 -6.15
C ALA A 8 7.40 -0.03 -5.80
N LYS A 9 6.57 0.41 -6.75
CA LYS A 9 5.54 1.43 -6.51
C LYS A 9 4.38 0.91 -5.67
N TYR A 10 3.97 -0.34 -5.92
CA TYR A 10 2.78 -0.99 -5.34
C TYR A 10 3.16 -2.34 -4.71
N PRO A 11 3.98 -2.36 -3.64
CA PRO A 11 4.51 -3.60 -3.08
C PRO A 11 3.47 -4.48 -2.38
N PHE A 12 2.22 -4.02 -2.31
CA PHE A 12 1.06 -4.73 -1.78
C PHE A 12 0.29 -5.53 -2.85
N THR A 13 0.62 -5.40 -4.14
CA THR A 13 -0.06 -6.14 -5.20
C THR A 13 0.27 -7.63 -5.15
N ILE A 14 -0.61 -8.45 -5.72
CA ILE A 14 -0.42 -9.91 -5.76
C ILE A 14 0.90 -10.25 -6.45
N GLU A 15 1.19 -9.61 -7.58
CA GLU A 15 2.40 -9.84 -8.37
C GLU A 15 3.67 -9.43 -7.61
N ALA A 16 3.63 -8.32 -6.86
CA ALA A 16 4.76 -7.91 -6.02
C ALA A 16 5.01 -8.90 -4.87
N ILE A 17 3.95 -9.44 -4.27
CA ILE A 17 4.05 -10.45 -3.22
C ILE A 17 4.64 -11.75 -3.78
N GLU A 18 4.19 -12.21 -4.95
CA GLU A 18 4.73 -13.39 -5.62
C GLU A 18 6.20 -13.20 -6.01
N PHE A 19 6.58 -11.98 -6.45
CA PHE A 19 7.97 -11.65 -6.70
C PHE A 19 8.85 -11.82 -5.45
N VAL A 20 8.42 -11.26 -4.29
CA VAL A 20 9.17 -11.41 -3.02
C VAL A 20 9.26 -12.87 -2.61
N ARG A 21 8.16 -13.63 -2.73
CA ARG A 21 8.16 -15.08 -2.44
C ARG A 21 9.16 -15.84 -3.31
N GLY A 22 9.29 -15.46 -4.57
CA GLY A 22 10.26 -16.01 -5.51
C GLY A 22 11.72 -15.76 -5.13
N LEU A 23 12.02 -14.72 -4.35
CA LEU A 23 13.37 -14.46 -3.84
C LEU A 23 13.83 -15.47 -2.77
N LYS A 24 12.89 -16.20 -2.15
CA LYS A 24 13.16 -17.21 -1.11
C LYS A 24 14.04 -16.70 0.05
N ILE A 25 13.91 -15.41 0.38
CA ILE A 25 14.60 -14.79 1.51
C ILE A 25 13.85 -15.16 2.78
N GLU A 26 14.53 -15.83 3.71
CA GLU A 26 14.02 -16.12 5.04
C GLU A 26 14.35 -14.98 6.01
N LEU A 27 13.62 -14.92 7.14
CA LEU A 27 13.84 -13.90 8.16
C LEU A 27 15.28 -13.92 8.72
N LYS A 28 15.86 -15.12 8.86
CA LYS A 28 17.25 -15.30 9.32
C LYS A 28 18.27 -14.76 8.32
N ASP A 29 17.92 -14.66 7.04
CA ASP A 29 18.86 -14.17 6.02
C ASP A 29 19.00 -12.65 6.11
N LEU A 30 17.94 -11.95 6.54
CA LEU A 30 17.91 -10.49 6.63
C LEU A 30 18.92 -9.89 7.61
N VAL A 31 19.52 -10.69 8.50
CA VAL A 31 20.60 -10.25 9.40
C VAL A 31 21.97 -10.23 8.69
N SER A 32 22.10 -10.90 7.54
CA SER A 32 23.33 -10.89 6.75
C SER A 32 23.60 -9.50 6.16
N PRO A 33 24.87 -9.05 6.11
CA PRO A 33 25.28 -7.82 5.42
C PRO A 33 24.77 -7.71 3.98
N ASP A 34 24.55 -8.84 3.30
CA ASP A 34 24.03 -8.90 1.92
C ASP A 34 22.64 -8.25 1.78
N TYR A 35 21.84 -8.26 2.84
CA TYR A 35 20.49 -7.71 2.87
C TYR A 35 20.39 -6.39 3.66
N SER A 36 21.52 -5.86 4.14
CA SER A 36 21.58 -4.60 4.92
C SER A 36 20.84 -3.44 4.24
N ARG A 37 20.94 -3.33 2.92
CA ARG A 37 20.25 -2.28 2.14
C ARG A 37 18.72 -2.40 2.21
N ILE A 38 18.17 -3.62 2.27
CA ILE A 38 16.73 -3.87 2.42
C ILE A 38 16.28 -3.45 3.81
N VAL A 39 17.05 -3.83 4.83
CA VAL A 39 16.77 -3.52 6.24
C VAL A 39 16.82 -2.02 6.49
N GLU A 40 17.86 -1.35 6.03
CA GLU A 40 17.99 0.11 6.17
C GLU A 40 16.89 0.85 5.41
N ARG A 41 16.55 0.40 4.21
CA ARG A 41 15.42 0.97 3.48
C ARG A 41 14.10 0.77 4.22
N ALA A 42 13.89 -0.40 4.83
CA ALA A 42 12.70 -0.66 5.63
C ALA A 42 12.60 0.28 6.85
N LYS A 43 13.71 0.47 7.58
CA LYS A 43 13.80 1.44 8.70
C LYS A 43 13.48 2.86 8.23
N GLU A 44 14.07 3.27 7.11
CA GLU A 44 13.80 4.59 6.51
C GLU A 44 12.33 4.78 6.17
N ARG A 45 11.66 3.79 5.55
CA ARG A 45 10.21 3.87 5.26
C ARG A 45 9.38 4.08 6.52
N VAL A 46 9.73 3.39 7.61
CA VAL A 46 9.03 3.56 8.90
C VAL A 46 9.28 4.96 9.44
N ARG A 47 10.53 5.42 9.45
CA ARG A 47 10.89 6.78 9.90
C ARG A 47 10.17 7.86 9.12
N GLU A 48 10.23 7.82 7.79
CA GLU A 48 9.55 8.78 6.92
C GLU A 48 8.04 8.80 7.17
N ALA A 49 7.42 7.64 7.33
CA ALA A 49 5.99 7.56 7.63
C ALA A 49 5.63 8.19 8.98
N VAL A 50 6.47 8.00 10.00
CA VAL A 50 6.25 8.50 11.35
C VAL A 50 6.52 10.00 11.45
N GLU A 51 7.63 10.47 10.90
CA GLU A 51 8.06 11.88 10.98
C GLU A 51 7.35 12.76 9.94
N ARG A 52 7.33 12.32 8.67
CA ARG A 52 6.91 13.15 7.52
C ARG A 52 5.50 12.85 7.03
N SER A 53 4.88 11.77 7.52
CA SER A 53 3.58 11.29 7.02
C SER A 53 3.59 10.94 5.51
N SER A 54 4.77 10.64 4.96
CA SER A 54 5.01 10.33 3.55
C SER A 54 6.12 9.29 3.45
N ILE A 55 6.24 8.60 2.33
CA ILE A 55 7.31 7.64 2.07
C ILE A 55 7.88 7.98 0.70
N SER A 56 9.19 8.21 0.65
CA SER A 56 9.88 8.56 -0.58
C SER A 56 10.01 7.34 -1.51
N TYR A 57 10.28 7.59 -2.78
CA TYR A 57 10.65 6.57 -3.75
C TYR A 57 11.63 7.19 -4.72
N ASP A 58 12.89 6.75 -4.68
CA ASP A 58 13.94 7.28 -5.56
C ASP A 58 14.11 6.46 -6.85
N GLY A 59 13.44 5.31 -6.94
CA GLY A 59 13.42 4.44 -8.11
C GLY A 59 14.76 3.84 -8.52
N LYS A 60 15.78 3.92 -7.65
CA LYS A 60 17.14 3.49 -8.00
C LYS A 60 17.32 1.98 -7.92
N ASP A 61 16.78 1.35 -6.88
CA ASP A 61 16.97 -0.07 -6.64
C ASP A 61 15.65 -0.77 -6.31
N VAL A 62 15.01 -1.28 -7.36
CA VAL A 62 13.74 -2.02 -7.28
C VAL A 62 13.89 -3.30 -6.44
N ARG A 63 15.06 -3.94 -6.46
CA ARG A 63 15.33 -5.17 -5.69
C ARG A 63 15.49 -4.90 -4.21
N VAL A 64 15.80 -3.67 -3.81
CA VAL A 64 15.77 -3.22 -2.42
C VAL A 64 14.37 -2.73 -2.04
N GLU A 65 13.72 -1.95 -2.91
CA GLU A 65 12.43 -1.33 -2.61
C GLU A 65 11.30 -2.35 -2.40
N ILE A 66 11.19 -3.35 -3.26
CA ILE A 66 10.12 -4.34 -3.16
C ILE A 66 10.15 -5.10 -1.81
N PRO A 67 11.26 -5.75 -1.40
CA PRO A 67 11.33 -6.45 -0.12
C PRO A 67 11.41 -5.52 1.10
N SER A 68 11.77 -4.24 0.94
CA SER A 68 11.76 -3.29 2.07
C SER A 68 10.36 -3.09 2.66
N PHE A 69 9.30 -3.24 1.86
CA PHE A 69 7.92 -3.11 2.31
C PHE A 69 7.51 -4.19 3.32
N PRO A 70 7.62 -5.50 3.03
CA PRO A 70 7.29 -6.52 4.03
C PRO A 70 8.18 -6.44 5.27
N VAL A 71 9.47 -6.10 5.15
CA VAL A 71 10.36 -5.90 6.30
C VAL A 71 9.89 -4.73 7.17
N ALA A 72 9.47 -3.61 6.57
CA ALA A 72 8.92 -2.48 7.30
C ALA A 72 7.62 -2.83 8.03
N LEU A 73 6.73 -3.64 7.42
CA LEU A 73 5.54 -4.15 8.10
C LEU A 73 5.90 -4.97 9.35
N MET A 74 6.96 -5.78 9.26
CA MET A 74 7.46 -6.58 10.37
C MET A 74 7.98 -5.72 11.52
N PHE A 75 8.75 -4.67 11.22
CA PHE A 75 9.19 -3.72 12.24
C PHE A 75 8.01 -3.02 12.92
N VAL A 76 7.07 -2.49 12.14
CA VAL A 76 5.90 -1.80 12.71
C VAL A 76 5.05 -2.74 13.57
N ALA A 77 4.91 -4.01 13.17
CA ALA A 77 4.21 -5.02 13.97
C ALA A 77 4.96 -5.38 15.25
N ALA A 78 6.29 -5.52 15.20
CA ALA A 78 7.13 -5.82 16.36
C ALA A 78 7.14 -4.70 17.41
N LEU A 79 6.94 -3.44 16.99
CA LEU A 79 6.85 -2.28 17.88
C LEU A 79 5.56 -2.26 18.70
N LYS A 80 4.53 -3.02 18.32
CA LYS A 80 3.24 -3.14 19.04
C LYS A 80 2.58 -1.80 19.39
N SER A 81 2.81 -0.78 18.57
CA SER A 81 2.26 0.56 18.75
C SER A 81 1.15 0.82 17.74
N GLY A 82 -0.09 0.88 18.22
CA GLY A 82 -1.25 1.22 17.39
C GLY A 82 -1.13 2.61 16.74
N PHE A 83 -0.39 3.54 17.36
CA PHE A 83 -0.08 4.83 16.76
C PHE A 83 0.82 4.68 15.53
N LEU A 84 1.96 3.98 15.65
CA LEU A 84 2.90 3.76 14.55
C LEU A 84 2.24 2.97 13.41
N ALA A 85 1.45 1.94 13.75
CA ALA A 85 0.69 1.18 12.77
C ALA A 85 -0.26 2.06 11.93
N ARG A 86 -1.02 2.95 12.59
CA ARG A 86 -1.92 3.89 11.90
C ARG A 86 -1.16 4.91 11.05
N ARG A 87 -0.02 5.43 11.53
CA ARG A 87 0.82 6.39 10.80
C ARG A 87 1.41 5.75 9.55
N TYR A 88 1.99 4.56 9.68
CA TYR A 88 2.56 3.81 8.57
C TYR A 88 1.52 3.48 7.50
N ALA A 89 0.38 2.90 7.90
CA ALA A 89 -0.72 2.59 6.97
C ALA A 89 -1.25 3.82 6.23
N LEU A 90 -1.34 4.97 6.91
CA LEU A 90 -1.75 6.22 6.28
C LEU A 90 -0.71 6.75 5.28
N ALA A 91 0.58 6.65 5.61
CA ALA A 91 1.66 7.09 4.72
C ALA A 91 1.72 6.25 3.44
N GLU A 92 1.60 4.92 3.55
CA GLU A 92 1.53 4.02 2.40
C GLU A 92 0.30 4.30 1.52
N SER A 93 -0.86 4.53 2.14
CA SER A 93 -2.08 4.94 1.43
C SER A 93 -1.88 6.25 0.66
N LYS A 94 -1.28 7.27 1.29
CA LYS A 94 -1.00 8.56 0.64
C LYS A 94 -0.04 8.40 -0.54
N ARG A 95 0.99 7.57 -0.39
CA ARG A 95 1.93 7.24 -1.46
C ARG A 95 1.20 6.56 -2.63
N ALA A 96 0.38 5.55 -2.35
CA ALA A 96 -0.40 4.87 -3.37
C ALA A 96 -1.33 5.83 -4.13
N TYR A 97 -2.07 6.70 -3.42
CA TYR A 97 -2.91 7.73 -4.03
C TYR A 97 -2.10 8.67 -4.95
N GLY A 98 -0.96 9.16 -4.45
CA GLY A 98 -0.10 10.09 -5.18
C GLY A 98 0.44 9.52 -6.50
N LEU A 99 0.69 8.20 -6.54
CA LEU A 99 1.11 7.50 -7.75
C LEU A 99 -0.08 7.18 -8.66
N LEU A 100 -1.12 6.53 -8.13
CA LEU A 100 -2.28 6.03 -8.89
C LEU A 100 -3.03 7.12 -9.66
N ARG A 101 -3.14 8.33 -9.11
CA ARG A 101 -3.86 9.43 -9.76
C ARG A 101 -3.24 9.88 -11.09
N TYR A 102 -2.01 9.46 -11.39
CA TYR A 102 -1.29 9.77 -12.64
C TYR A 102 -0.95 8.53 -13.47
N GLU A 103 -1.33 7.31 -13.03
CA GLU A 103 -1.11 6.12 -13.84
C GLU A 103 -2.15 5.99 -14.95
N ASP A 104 -1.83 5.18 -15.96
CA ASP A 104 -2.77 4.78 -16.99
C ASP A 104 -3.86 3.84 -16.45
N GLU A 105 -4.95 3.73 -17.21
CA GLU A 105 -6.12 2.93 -16.83
C GLU A 105 -5.80 1.45 -16.61
N ARG A 106 -4.91 0.88 -17.43
CA ARG A 106 -4.55 -0.53 -17.36
C ARG A 106 -3.88 -0.85 -16.03
N LYS A 107 -2.98 0.02 -15.56
CA LYS A 107 -2.34 -0.17 -14.25
C LYS A 107 -3.30 0.00 -13.09
N ILE A 108 -4.23 0.96 -13.18
CA ILE A 108 -5.27 1.13 -12.16
C ILE A 108 -6.13 -0.12 -12.06
N LEU A 109 -6.52 -0.71 -13.20
CA LEU A 109 -7.24 -1.98 -13.23
C LEU A 109 -6.41 -3.12 -12.61
N ASP A 110 -5.12 -3.22 -12.95
CA ASP A 110 -4.24 -4.26 -12.39
C ASP A 110 -4.12 -4.12 -10.85
N VAL A 111 -3.96 -2.90 -10.33
CA VAL A 111 -3.94 -2.66 -8.87
C VAL A 111 -5.29 -2.97 -8.22
N ALA A 112 -6.40 -2.57 -8.84
CA ALA A 112 -7.75 -2.83 -8.31
C ALA A 112 -8.06 -4.33 -8.19
N ARG A 113 -7.51 -5.19 -9.07
CA ARG A 113 -7.65 -6.65 -8.97
C ARG A 113 -7.07 -7.23 -7.68
N THR A 114 -6.04 -6.60 -7.12
CA THR A 114 -5.48 -6.99 -5.81
C THR A 114 -6.55 -6.99 -4.71
N PHE A 115 -7.50 -6.05 -4.78
CA PHE A 115 -8.60 -5.90 -3.83
C PHE A 115 -9.92 -6.52 -4.33
N LYS A 116 -9.85 -7.33 -5.40
CA LYS A 116 -10.99 -8.02 -6.02
C LYS A 116 -12.12 -7.07 -6.45
N TRP A 117 -11.78 -5.84 -6.79
CA TRP A 117 -12.78 -4.89 -7.26
C TRP A 117 -13.33 -5.28 -8.62
N SER A 118 -14.64 -5.10 -8.79
CA SER A 118 -15.26 -5.07 -10.10
C SER A 118 -15.15 -3.65 -10.66
N LEU A 119 -14.01 -3.35 -11.29
CA LEU A 119 -13.71 -2.06 -11.93
C LEU A 119 -13.57 -2.25 -13.45
N GLN A 120 -14.16 -1.35 -14.23
CA GLN A 120 -14.08 -1.36 -15.69
C GLN A 120 -13.85 0.06 -16.21
N THR A 121 -13.15 0.19 -17.33
CA THR A 121 -13.08 1.45 -18.07
C THR A 121 -14.40 1.73 -18.77
N VAL A 122 -14.66 2.99 -19.06
CA VAL A 122 -15.83 3.42 -19.84
C VAL A 122 -15.39 4.38 -20.93
N ASP A 123 -16.08 4.35 -22.05
CA ASP A 123 -15.93 5.34 -23.10
C ASP A 123 -16.91 6.49 -22.81
N ASP A 124 -16.47 7.44 -21.99
CA ASP A 124 -17.25 8.59 -21.54
C ASP A 124 -16.36 9.85 -21.47
N PRO A 125 -16.85 11.04 -21.86
CA PRO A 125 -16.04 12.26 -21.86
C PRO A 125 -15.72 12.80 -20.46
N THR A 126 -16.43 12.38 -19.43
CA THR A 126 -16.29 12.86 -18.04
C THR A 126 -15.67 11.83 -17.13
N TYR A 127 -16.01 10.55 -17.30
CA TYR A 127 -15.60 9.46 -16.42
C TYR A 127 -14.65 8.51 -17.12
N ASP A 128 -13.58 8.12 -16.43
CA ASP A 128 -12.63 7.12 -16.93
C ASP A 128 -13.10 5.68 -16.58
N PHE A 129 -13.86 5.52 -15.49
CA PHE A 129 -14.20 4.21 -14.94
C PHE A 129 -15.65 4.07 -14.46
N ARG A 130 -16.06 2.82 -14.30
CA ARG A 130 -17.21 2.41 -13.48
C ARG A 130 -16.83 1.33 -12.47
N LEU A 131 -17.24 1.51 -11.22
CA LEU A 131 -17.02 0.60 -10.10
C LEU A 131 -18.34 0.00 -9.64
N ARG A 132 -18.39 -1.30 -9.36
CA ARG A 132 -19.60 -1.94 -8.86
C ARG A 132 -20.03 -1.32 -7.52
N LEU A 133 -21.34 -1.08 -7.36
CA LEU A 133 -21.91 -0.36 -6.23
C LEU A 133 -21.44 -0.87 -4.87
N PHE A 134 -21.35 -2.18 -4.68
CA PHE A 134 -20.89 -2.78 -3.44
C PHE A 134 -19.45 -2.40 -3.09
N ASP A 135 -18.54 -2.46 -4.07
CA ASP A 135 -17.14 -2.06 -3.88
C ASP A 135 -17.03 -0.56 -3.61
N TYR A 136 -17.86 0.26 -4.24
CA TYR A 136 -17.95 1.70 -3.97
C TYR A 136 -18.38 1.98 -2.52
N LEU A 137 -19.51 1.41 -2.08
CA LEU A 137 -20.07 1.64 -0.74
C LEU A 137 -19.11 1.21 0.38
N ARG A 138 -18.42 0.09 0.21
CA ARG A 138 -17.38 -0.38 1.14
C ARG A 138 -16.24 0.64 1.32
N ASN A 139 -15.95 1.43 0.29
CA ASN A 139 -14.78 2.31 0.28
C ASN A 139 -15.05 3.76 0.66
N ILE A 140 -16.32 4.16 0.78
CA ILE A 140 -16.68 5.53 1.18
C ILE A 140 -16.93 5.69 2.69
N GLU A 141 -16.91 4.62 3.48
CA GLU A 141 -17.26 4.67 4.92
C GLU A 141 -16.43 5.70 5.72
N LEU A 142 -15.15 5.85 5.38
CA LEU A 142 -14.25 6.81 6.02
C LEU A 142 -14.17 8.16 5.28
N LEU A 143 -14.87 8.30 4.15
CA LEU A 143 -14.86 9.49 3.30
C LEU A 143 -16.06 10.37 3.63
N ARG A 144 -15.84 11.38 4.48
CA ARG A 144 -16.92 12.24 5.01
C ARG A 144 -17.39 13.34 4.06
N GLU A 145 -16.66 13.59 2.97
CA GLU A 145 -17.00 14.67 2.03
C GLU A 145 -18.28 14.33 1.26
N ASP A 146 -19.19 15.31 1.10
CA ASP A 146 -20.50 15.10 0.49
C ASP A 146 -20.43 14.50 -0.92
N ARG A 147 -19.37 14.78 -1.69
CA ARG A 147 -19.15 14.23 -3.03
C ARG A 147 -19.08 12.69 -3.10
N TRP A 148 -18.84 12.02 -1.96
CA TRP A 148 -18.81 10.55 -1.86
C TRP A 148 -20.16 9.94 -1.51
N LYS A 149 -21.14 10.74 -1.08
CA LYS A 149 -22.49 10.24 -0.82
C LYS A 149 -23.08 9.71 -2.12
N LEU A 150 -23.67 8.51 -2.08
CA LEU A 150 -24.19 7.85 -3.27
C LEU A 150 -25.22 8.70 -4.03
N VAL A 151 -26.03 9.48 -3.31
CA VAL A 151 -27.02 10.42 -3.87
C VAL A 151 -26.38 11.50 -4.74
N ASN A 152 -25.09 11.77 -4.58
CA ASN A 152 -24.31 12.75 -5.34
C ASN A 152 -23.47 12.09 -6.44
N ARG A 153 -23.76 10.84 -6.81
CA ARG A 153 -23.03 10.08 -7.84
C ARG A 153 -23.91 9.75 -9.03
N VAL A 154 -23.29 9.65 -10.20
CA VAL A 154 -23.91 9.01 -11.36
C VAL A 154 -23.88 7.49 -11.16
N VAL A 155 -25.06 6.90 -11.07
CA VAL A 155 -25.25 5.45 -10.85
C VAL A 155 -26.15 4.90 -11.95
N GLY A 156 -25.73 3.80 -12.56
CA GLY A 156 -26.51 3.12 -13.60
C GLY A 156 -26.26 1.62 -13.57
N ASN A 157 -27.32 0.81 -13.59
CA ASN A 157 -27.25 -0.66 -13.64
C ASN A 157 -26.35 -1.28 -12.54
N GLY A 158 -26.35 -0.71 -11.33
CA GLY A 158 -25.52 -1.17 -10.22
C GLY A 158 -24.04 -0.76 -10.30
N TRP A 159 -23.69 0.19 -11.15
CA TRP A 159 -22.36 0.75 -11.31
C TRP A 159 -22.31 2.23 -10.95
N VAL A 160 -21.23 2.66 -10.32
CA VAL A 160 -20.93 4.05 -9.98
C VAL A 160 -19.83 4.56 -10.90
N TYR A 161 -20.08 5.66 -11.58
CA TYR A 161 -19.13 6.26 -12.54
C TYR A 161 -18.15 7.16 -11.79
N LEU A 162 -16.87 7.05 -12.13
CA LEU A 162 -15.75 7.62 -11.39
C LEU A 162 -14.67 8.12 -12.33
N THR A 163 -14.10 9.26 -12.00
CA THR A 163 -12.86 9.74 -12.60
C THR A 163 -11.67 8.94 -12.06
N ARG A 164 -10.53 9.02 -12.75
CA ARG A 164 -9.25 8.45 -12.31
C ARG A 164 -8.85 8.86 -10.90
N GLY A 165 -8.97 10.15 -10.59
CA GLY A 165 -8.63 10.68 -9.26
C GLY A 165 -9.52 10.09 -8.16
N GLU A 166 -10.79 9.83 -8.48
CA GLU A 166 -11.74 9.24 -7.54
C GLU A 166 -11.45 7.76 -7.30
N VAL A 167 -11.18 6.99 -8.36
CA VAL A 167 -10.74 5.59 -8.24
C VAL A 167 -9.45 5.50 -7.42
N ALA A 168 -8.46 6.35 -7.69
CA ALA A 168 -7.21 6.39 -6.94
C ALA A 168 -7.46 6.69 -5.44
N ARG A 169 -8.38 7.61 -5.13
CA ARG A 169 -8.73 7.97 -3.74
C ARG A 169 -9.42 6.83 -3.01
N LEU A 170 -10.31 6.09 -3.68
CA LEU A 170 -10.98 4.93 -3.10
C LEU A 170 -9.99 3.77 -2.91
N LEU A 171 -9.11 3.52 -3.90
CA LEU A 171 -8.08 2.47 -3.80
C LEU A 171 -7.11 2.74 -2.65
N SER A 172 -6.80 4.00 -2.35
CA SER A 172 -5.92 4.30 -1.22
C SER A 172 -6.53 3.88 0.13
N GLU A 173 -7.85 3.88 0.29
CA GLU A 173 -8.49 3.34 1.49
C GLU A 173 -8.38 1.81 1.58
N GLU A 174 -8.41 1.09 0.45
CA GLU A 174 -8.09 -0.35 0.44
C GLU A 174 -6.63 -0.60 0.85
N VAL A 175 -5.70 0.19 0.32
CA VAL A 175 -4.28 0.09 0.70
C VAL A 175 -4.11 0.33 2.19
N ARG A 176 -4.77 1.37 2.73
CA ARG A 176 -4.73 1.67 4.17
C ARG A 176 -5.22 0.49 5.01
N ARG A 177 -6.39 -0.09 4.66
CA ARG A 177 -6.96 -1.25 5.36
C ARG A 177 -6.07 -2.48 5.23
N TYR A 178 -5.52 -2.72 4.04
CA TYR A 178 -4.62 -3.83 3.77
C TYR A 178 -3.37 -3.75 4.63
N VAL A 179 -2.69 -2.60 4.64
CA VAL A 179 -1.47 -2.39 5.42
C VAL A 179 -1.75 -2.52 6.91
N ALA A 180 -2.79 -1.86 7.43
CA ALA A 180 -3.17 -1.97 8.83
C ALA A 180 -3.51 -3.41 9.23
N GLY A 181 -4.29 -4.12 8.41
CA GLY A 181 -4.65 -5.52 8.66
C GLY A 181 -3.46 -6.48 8.54
N ARG A 182 -2.47 -6.18 7.70
CA ARG A 182 -1.22 -6.94 7.60
C ARG A 182 -0.35 -6.77 8.85
N ILE A 183 -0.22 -5.55 9.35
CA ILE A 183 0.50 -5.26 10.60
C ILE A 183 -0.15 -6.03 11.75
N LEU A 184 -1.48 -5.89 11.91
CA LEU A 184 -2.23 -6.57 12.98
C LEU A 184 -2.05 -8.10 12.95
N ARG A 185 -2.13 -8.73 11.77
CA ARG A 185 -1.91 -10.19 11.63
C ARG A 185 -0.46 -10.62 11.89
N SER A 186 0.48 -9.68 11.87
CA SER A 186 1.89 -9.95 12.12
C SER A 186 2.29 -9.62 13.56
N GLU A 187 1.36 -9.13 14.40
CA GLU A 187 1.60 -8.94 15.83
C GLU A 187 1.90 -10.30 16.46
N GLY A 188 3.12 -10.46 16.96
CA GLY A 188 3.60 -11.71 17.56
C GLY A 188 4.64 -12.47 16.75
N VAL A 189 4.96 -12.02 15.53
CA VAL A 189 6.16 -12.48 14.83
C VAL A 189 7.38 -12.09 15.67
N ARG A 190 8.19 -13.09 16.06
CA ARG A 190 9.45 -12.86 16.75
C ARG A 190 10.52 -12.53 15.72
N LEU A 191 11.12 -11.36 15.87
CA LEU A 191 12.27 -10.95 15.08
C LEU A 191 13.56 -11.48 15.72
N PRO A 192 14.59 -11.80 14.92
CA PRO A 192 15.94 -12.06 15.42
C PRO A 192 16.43 -10.95 16.37
N GLU A 193 17.23 -11.32 17.37
CA GLU A 193 17.76 -10.39 18.39
C GLU A 193 18.61 -9.27 17.76
N GLU A 194 19.23 -9.56 16.62
CA GLU A 194 20.02 -8.60 15.83
C GLU A 194 19.19 -7.40 15.36
N PHE A 195 17.86 -7.50 15.34
CA PHE A 195 16.98 -6.37 15.02
C PHE A 195 16.59 -5.51 16.23
N GLU A 196 16.97 -5.86 17.47
CA GLU A 196 16.60 -5.05 18.65
C GLU A 196 17.14 -3.63 18.55
N GLN A 197 18.38 -3.43 18.08
CA GLN A 197 18.92 -2.09 17.87
C GLN A 197 18.06 -1.28 16.87
N ALA A 198 17.63 -1.91 15.76
CA ALA A 198 16.74 -1.26 14.80
C ALA A 198 15.37 -0.93 15.41
N LEU A 199 14.84 -1.80 16.27
CA LEU A 199 13.59 -1.54 16.98
C LEU A 199 13.73 -0.41 18.00
N GLU A 200 14.82 -0.35 18.75
CA GLU A 200 15.10 0.74 19.70
C GLU A 200 15.19 2.10 19.00
N GLU A 201 15.92 2.16 17.88
CA GLU A 201 15.97 3.36 17.03
C GLU A 201 14.57 3.81 16.61
N LEU A 202 13.71 2.87 16.21
CA LEU A 202 12.35 3.18 15.77
C LEU A 202 11.39 3.49 16.93
N ARG A 203 11.64 2.99 18.14
CA ARG A 203 10.88 3.34 19.36
C ARG A 203 11.17 4.77 19.83
N GLY A 204 12.38 5.27 19.59
CA GLY A 204 12.84 6.58 20.03
C GLY A 204 12.38 7.77 19.17
N MET A 205 11.63 7.53 18.10
CA MET A 205 11.12 8.56 17.16
C MET A 205 9.84 9.25 17.64
#